data_AF-A0A822IW96-F1
#
_entry.id   AF-A0A822IW96-F1
#
_cell.length_a   1.000
_cell.length_b   1.000
_cell.length_c   1.000
_cell.angle_alpha   90.00
_cell.angle_beta   90.00
_cell.angle_gamma   90.00
#
_symmetry.space_group_name_H-M   'P 1'
#
loop_
_entity.id
_entity.type
_entity.pdbx_description
1 polymer ?
#
loop_
_entity_poly.entity_id
_entity_poly.type
_entity_poly.pdbx_seq_one_letter_code
_entity_poly.pdbx_strand_id
1 'polypeptide(L)'
;MNEVINKSSMLYWFPLIKDLPIPQPKTEFVLSKDNWWQYLDGKRLPDQDIVTLKEAIKRLGYPVFMRTDLASGKHQYLDASYVDSEDKVLQNLFGLIEQNALRDLWFDTIVVREFIYLSYRFRAFGGLPIGCERRYFIRDGEVICHHPYWVKEAIKFYQQSKNWENLPWQMWLKELNTESEIEVRILTNIAEMVGSALPGSWSVDFAKDRDGKWWLIDMALAEQSWHPPCKNKLSDDLKGN
;
A
#
# COMPACT_ATOMS: atom_id res chain seq x y z
N MET A 1 -29.80 -4.89 7.27
CA MET A 1 -28.54 -4.48 7.94
C MET A 1 -27.92 -3.42 7.06
N ASN A 2 -27.70 -2.21 7.57
CA ASN A 2 -26.93 -1.21 6.82
C ASN A 2 -25.50 -1.73 6.76
N GLU A 3 -25.05 -2.06 5.57
CA GLU A 3 -23.68 -2.49 5.32
C GLU A 3 -22.75 -1.33 5.71
N VAL A 4 -21.87 -1.56 6.68
CA VAL A 4 -20.92 -0.54 7.11
C VAL A 4 -19.88 -0.41 6.01
N ILE A 5 -19.90 0.72 5.30
CA ILE A 5 -18.94 1.00 4.23
C ILE A 5 -17.52 1.02 4.82
N ASN A 6 -16.64 0.15 4.32
CA ASN A 6 -15.24 0.13 4.70
C ASN A 6 -14.50 1.32 4.07
N LYS A 7 -14.33 2.40 4.83
CA LYS A 7 -13.67 3.62 4.35
C LYS A 7 -12.20 3.43 3.99
N SER A 8 -11.53 2.39 4.52
CA SER A 8 -10.14 2.08 4.16
C SER A 8 -10.01 1.35 2.82
N SER A 9 -11.13 0.90 2.23
CA SER A 9 -11.14 0.36 0.87
C SER A 9 -10.79 1.43 -0.17
N MET A 10 -9.90 1.08 -1.11
CA MET A 10 -9.63 1.89 -2.31
C MET A 10 -10.90 2.22 -3.08
N LEU A 11 -11.93 1.37 -3.05
CA LEU A 11 -13.21 1.66 -3.70
C LEU A 11 -13.90 2.88 -3.11
N TYR A 12 -13.64 3.20 -1.84
CA TYR A 12 -14.16 4.38 -1.17
C TYR A 12 -13.30 5.62 -1.40
N TRP A 13 -12.01 5.57 -1.02
CA TRP A 13 -11.19 6.79 -0.97
C TRP A 13 -10.60 7.18 -2.32
N PHE A 14 -10.27 6.23 -3.19
CA PHE A 14 -9.58 6.55 -4.46
C PHE A 14 -10.43 7.43 -5.38
N PRO A 15 -11.74 7.19 -5.58
CA PRO A 15 -12.58 8.08 -6.39
C PRO A 15 -12.65 9.51 -5.89
N LEU A 16 -12.45 9.74 -4.59
CA LEU A 16 -12.54 11.05 -3.94
C LEU A 16 -11.25 11.87 -4.11
N ILE A 17 -10.12 11.23 -4.40
CA ILE A 17 -8.81 11.89 -4.51
C ILE A 17 -8.15 11.78 -5.89
N LYS A 18 -8.65 10.91 -6.78
CA LYS A 18 -8.00 10.61 -8.07
C LYS A 18 -7.82 11.85 -8.98
N ASP A 19 -8.70 12.84 -8.83
CA ASP A 19 -8.71 14.06 -9.65
C ASP A 19 -7.99 15.23 -8.97
N LEU A 20 -7.45 15.03 -7.75
CA LEU A 20 -6.60 16.02 -7.10
C LEU A 20 -5.27 16.16 -7.84
N PRO A 21 -4.65 17.35 -7.86
CA PRO A 21 -3.39 17.61 -8.54
C PRO A 21 -2.18 17.09 -7.74
N ILE A 22 -2.24 15.82 -7.32
CA ILE A 22 -1.23 15.15 -6.50
C ILE A 22 -0.70 13.91 -7.23
N PRO A 23 0.58 13.54 -7.09
CA PRO A 23 1.09 12.37 -7.77
C PRO A 23 0.53 11.07 -7.18
N GLN A 24 -0.12 10.30 -8.05
CA GLN A 24 -0.70 8.99 -7.72
C GLN A 24 -0.39 8.03 -8.86
N PRO A 25 -0.06 6.76 -8.55
CA PRO A 25 0.00 5.72 -9.55
C PRO A 25 -1.27 5.65 -10.39
N LYS A 26 -1.15 5.60 -11.71
CA LYS A 26 -2.20 5.08 -12.60
C LYS A 26 -2.73 3.77 -12.05
N THR A 27 -4.05 3.62 -12.01
CA THR A 27 -4.73 2.57 -11.25
C THR A 27 -5.89 2.01 -12.06
N GLU A 28 -5.97 0.67 -12.14
CA GLU A 28 -7.02 -0.10 -12.79
C GLU A 28 -7.68 -1.02 -11.76
N PHE A 29 -9.00 -1.03 -11.70
CA PHE A 29 -9.78 -1.90 -10.82
C PHE A 29 -10.28 -3.12 -11.61
N VAL A 30 -10.12 -4.31 -11.02
CA VAL A 30 -10.54 -5.59 -11.60
C VAL A 30 -11.57 -6.21 -10.67
N LEU A 31 -12.83 -5.98 -11.01
CA LEU A 31 -13.99 -6.51 -10.31
C LEU A 31 -14.26 -7.95 -10.74
N SER A 32 -14.54 -8.83 -9.78
CA SER A 32 -15.07 -10.17 -10.06
C SER A 32 -16.57 -10.22 -9.71
N LYS A 33 -17.30 -11.12 -10.37
CA LYS A 33 -18.69 -11.44 -9.98
C LYS A 33 -18.76 -12.37 -8.78
N ASP A 34 -17.69 -13.12 -8.55
CA ASP A 34 -17.55 -14.06 -7.46
C ASP A 34 -16.63 -13.48 -6.38
N ASN A 35 -16.68 -14.08 -5.20
CA ASN A 35 -15.81 -13.66 -4.12
C ASN A 35 -14.41 -14.30 -4.28
N TRP A 36 -13.35 -13.49 -4.25
CA TRP A 36 -11.97 -13.92 -4.52
C TRP A 36 -11.46 -15.06 -3.61
N TRP A 37 -11.99 -15.17 -2.40
CA TRP A 37 -11.61 -16.20 -1.40
C TRP A 37 -11.98 -17.60 -1.81
N GLN A 38 -13.03 -17.74 -2.62
CA GLN A 38 -13.53 -19.03 -3.05
C GLN A 38 -12.48 -19.84 -3.80
N TYR A 39 -11.48 -19.18 -4.38
CA TYR A 39 -10.41 -19.83 -5.12
C TYR A 39 -9.35 -20.48 -4.22
N LEU A 40 -9.30 -20.12 -2.93
CA LEU A 40 -8.47 -20.84 -1.95
C LEU A 40 -9.05 -22.23 -1.63
N ASP A 41 -10.35 -22.44 -1.82
CA ASP A 41 -11.05 -23.72 -1.60
C ASP A 41 -11.02 -24.63 -2.84
N GLY A 42 -10.12 -24.39 -3.79
CA GLY A 42 -9.96 -25.20 -5.00
C GLY A 42 -11.02 -24.95 -6.08
N LYS A 43 -11.88 -23.92 -5.94
CA LYS A 43 -12.71 -23.47 -7.06
C LYS A 43 -11.85 -22.85 -8.15
N ARG A 44 -12.20 -23.15 -9.40
CA ARG A 44 -11.52 -22.57 -10.56
C ARG A 44 -11.85 -21.09 -10.68
N LEU A 45 -10.82 -20.27 -10.85
CA LEU A 45 -10.96 -18.86 -11.21
C LEU A 45 -11.65 -18.72 -12.58
N PRO A 46 -12.72 -17.91 -12.72
CA PRO A 46 -13.39 -17.70 -13.99
C PRO A 46 -12.42 -17.16 -15.05
N ASP A 47 -12.46 -17.75 -16.25
CA ASP A 47 -11.58 -17.35 -17.35
C ASP A 47 -11.73 -15.85 -17.69
N GLN A 48 -12.95 -15.31 -17.51
CA GLN A 48 -13.23 -13.89 -17.73
C GLN A 48 -12.47 -12.98 -16.74
N ASP A 49 -12.35 -13.36 -15.47
CA ASP A 49 -11.63 -12.57 -14.47
C ASP A 49 -10.13 -12.55 -14.79
N ILE A 50 -9.59 -13.68 -15.26
CA ILE A 50 -8.20 -13.78 -15.72
C ILE A 50 -7.96 -12.86 -16.93
N VAL A 51 -8.87 -12.89 -17.91
CA VAL A 51 -8.79 -12.04 -19.09
C VAL A 51 -8.83 -10.56 -18.69
N THR A 52 -9.79 -10.16 -17.87
CA THR A 52 -9.94 -8.78 -17.42
C THR A 52 -8.72 -8.31 -16.61
N LEU A 53 -8.15 -9.16 -15.74
CA LEU A 53 -6.92 -8.86 -15.03
C LEU A 53 -5.74 -8.65 -15.98
N LYS A 54 -5.53 -9.58 -16.92
CA LYS A 54 -4.43 -9.47 -17.91
C LYS A 54 -4.58 -8.23 -18.79
N GLU A 55 -5.79 -7.87 -19.19
CA GLU A 55 -6.06 -6.65 -19.95
C GLU A 55 -5.75 -5.37 -19.15
N ALA A 56 -6.11 -5.32 -17.87
CA ALA A 56 -5.75 -4.22 -16.98
C ALA A 56 -4.23 -4.06 -16.85
N ILE A 57 -3.52 -5.17 -16.65
CA ILE A 57 -2.05 -5.17 -16.60
C ILE A 57 -1.45 -4.71 -17.94
N LYS A 58 -1.99 -5.19 -19.06
CA LYS A 58 -1.52 -4.81 -20.40
C LYS A 58 -1.66 -3.31 -20.68
N ARG A 59 -2.70 -2.64 -20.15
CA ARG A 59 -2.88 -1.19 -20.27
C ARG A 59 -1.80 -0.39 -19.53
N LEU A 60 -1.28 -0.93 -18.43
CA LEU A 60 -0.23 -0.28 -17.62
C LEU A 60 1.19 -0.66 -18.07
N GLY A 61 1.37 -1.89 -18.55
CA GLY A 61 2.65 -2.48 -18.91
C GLY A 61 3.38 -3.07 -17.69
N TYR A 62 4.17 -4.11 -17.93
CA TYR A 62 4.99 -4.73 -16.88
C TYR A 62 6.27 -3.91 -16.57
N PRO A 63 6.77 -3.96 -15.32
CA PRO A 63 6.11 -4.53 -14.15
C PRO A 63 4.93 -3.68 -13.67
N VAL A 64 4.02 -4.30 -12.92
CA VAL A 64 2.91 -3.63 -12.20
C VAL A 64 2.97 -3.91 -10.70
N PHE A 65 2.32 -3.06 -9.92
CA PHE A 65 2.06 -3.30 -8.51
C PHE A 65 0.61 -3.76 -8.32
N MET A 66 0.43 -5.04 -8.03
CA MET A 66 -0.88 -5.64 -7.77
C MET A 66 -1.19 -5.60 -6.27
N ARG A 67 -2.43 -5.26 -5.92
CA ARG A 67 -2.92 -5.25 -4.54
C ARG A 67 -4.42 -5.51 -4.52
N THR A 68 -4.99 -5.61 -3.34
CA THR A 68 -6.44 -5.55 -3.14
C THR A 68 -6.83 -4.11 -2.82
N ASP A 69 -8.12 -3.84 -2.73
CA ASP A 69 -8.60 -2.56 -2.23
C ASP A 69 -8.27 -2.31 -0.75
N LEU A 70 -7.78 -3.31 -0.01
CA LEU A 70 -7.42 -3.18 1.41
C LEU A 70 -5.92 -3.30 1.70
N ALA A 71 -5.19 -4.20 1.03
CA ALA A 71 -3.77 -4.40 1.27
C ALA A 71 -3.03 -5.05 0.09
N SER A 72 -1.69 -4.96 0.13
CA SER A 72 -0.83 -5.36 -0.98
C SER A 72 -0.06 -6.67 -0.79
N GLY A 73 -0.15 -7.35 0.37
CA GLY A 73 0.67 -8.55 0.58
C GLY A 73 2.19 -8.30 0.54
N LYS A 74 2.63 -7.06 0.80
CA LYS A 74 4.04 -6.57 0.68
C LYS A 74 5.12 -7.43 1.36
N HIS A 75 4.73 -8.27 2.33
CA HIS A 75 5.62 -9.19 3.02
C HIS A 75 6.06 -10.36 2.11
N GLN A 76 5.23 -10.80 1.18
CA GLN A 76 5.59 -11.74 0.11
C GLN A 76 5.70 -11.03 -1.23
N TYR A 77 6.40 -9.89 -1.25
CA TYR A 77 6.40 -8.96 -2.38
C TYR A 77 6.57 -9.61 -3.76
N LEU A 78 7.57 -10.49 -3.95
CA LEU A 78 7.83 -11.17 -5.23
C LEU A 78 6.75 -12.19 -5.62
N ASP A 79 6.07 -12.78 -4.65
CA ASP A 79 5.05 -13.82 -4.85
C ASP A 79 3.61 -13.28 -4.71
N ALA A 80 3.45 -11.96 -4.50
CA ALA A 80 2.16 -11.29 -4.39
C ALA A 80 2.15 -9.97 -5.17
N SER A 81 2.59 -8.85 -4.59
CA SER A 81 2.37 -7.52 -5.18
C SER A 81 3.19 -7.18 -6.43
N TYR A 82 4.34 -7.82 -6.67
CA TYR A 82 5.21 -7.50 -7.79
C TYR A 82 5.01 -8.47 -8.95
N VAL A 83 4.36 -8.00 -10.01
CA VAL A 83 4.12 -8.80 -11.21
C VAL A 83 4.94 -8.21 -12.34
N ASP A 84 6.01 -8.89 -12.75
CA ASP A 84 6.95 -8.42 -13.77
C ASP A 84 6.83 -9.10 -15.12
N SER A 85 6.00 -10.14 -15.21
CA SER A 85 5.75 -10.86 -16.45
C SER A 85 4.37 -11.53 -16.45
N GLU A 86 3.90 -11.94 -17.63
CA GLU A 86 2.59 -12.57 -17.78
C GLU A 86 2.50 -13.95 -17.12
N ASP A 87 3.58 -14.73 -17.12
CA ASP A 87 3.64 -16.04 -16.45
C ASP A 87 3.52 -15.94 -14.93
N LYS A 88 3.79 -14.76 -14.34
CA LYS A 88 3.67 -14.50 -12.91
C LYS A 88 2.27 -14.10 -12.45
N VAL A 89 1.40 -13.67 -13.36
CA VAL A 89 0.08 -13.09 -13.02
C VAL A 89 -0.73 -14.00 -12.09
N LEU A 90 -0.87 -15.28 -12.42
CA LEU A 90 -1.70 -16.19 -11.62
C LEU A 90 -1.05 -16.54 -10.28
N GLN A 91 0.25 -16.83 -10.27
CA GLN A 91 0.99 -17.10 -9.03
C GLN A 91 0.81 -15.95 -8.05
N ASN A 92 1.06 -14.73 -8.52
CA ASN A 92 0.99 -13.53 -7.72
C ASN A 92 -0.44 -13.18 -7.28
N LEU A 93 -1.45 -13.46 -8.12
CA LEU A 93 -2.85 -13.28 -7.75
C LEU A 93 -3.21 -14.17 -6.57
N PHE A 94 -2.87 -15.46 -6.63
CA PHE A 94 -3.15 -16.39 -5.53
C PHE A 94 -2.37 -16.05 -4.27
N GLY A 95 -1.09 -15.69 -4.39
CA GLY A 95 -0.30 -15.23 -3.24
C GLY A 95 -0.90 -13.98 -2.59
N LEU A 96 -1.39 -13.03 -3.39
CA LEU A 96 -2.08 -11.85 -2.88
C LEU A 96 -3.38 -12.19 -2.15
N ILE A 97 -4.21 -13.08 -2.72
CA ILE A 97 -5.44 -13.56 -2.07
C ILE A 97 -5.10 -14.23 -0.74
N GLU A 98 -4.20 -15.22 -0.74
CA GLU A 98 -3.78 -15.94 0.46
C GLU A 98 -3.26 -15.00 1.55
N GLN A 99 -2.39 -14.03 1.20
CA GLN A 99 -1.84 -13.08 2.17
C GLN A 99 -2.90 -12.18 2.83
N ASN A 100 -3.96 -11.82 2.12
CA ASN A 100 -5.05 -11.05 2.71
C ASN A 100 -5.96 -11.95 3.56
N ALA A 101 -6.22 -13.20 3.13
CA ALA A 101 -7.01 -14.17 3.88
C ALA A 101 -6.35 -14.49 5.24
N LEU A 102 -5.04 -14.70 5.27
CA LEU A 102 -4.26 -14.95 6.49
C LEU A 102 -4.28 -13.77 7.49
N ARG A 103 -4.80 -12.61 7.08
CA ARG A 103 -4.93 -11.41 7.89
C ARG A 103 -6.40 -11.04 8.16
N ASP A 104 -7.33 -11.92 7.80
CA ASP A 104 -8.78 -11.69 7.88
C ASP A 104 -9.23 -10.40 7.14
N LEU A 105 -8.54 -10.05 6.06
CA LEU A 105 -8.83 -8.87 5.25
C LEU A 105 -9.70 -9.23 4.05
N TRP A 106 -11.01 -9.29 4.26
CA TRP A 106 -12.00 -9.54 3.21
C TRP A 106 -12.19 -8.31 2.32
N PHE A 107 -11.94 -8.44 1.03
CA PHE A 107 -11.75 -7.40 0.03
C PHE A 107 -12.64 -7.71 -1.18
N ASP A 108 -12.98 -6.68 -1.94
CA ASP A 108 -13.98 -6.78 -3.01
C ASP A 108 -13.33 -6.82 -4.40
N THR A 109 -12.12 -6.25 -4.54
CA THR A 109 -11.50 -6.08 -5.85
C THR A 109 -10.00 -6.28 -5.82
N ILE A 110 -9.48 -6.76 -6.95
CA ILE A 110 -8.06 -6.64 -7.27
C ILE A 110 -7.84 -5.26 -7.88
N VAL A 111 -6.72 -4.65 -7.55
CA VAL A 111 -6.29 -3.34 -8.03
C VAL A 111 -4.89 -3.49 -8.60
N VAL A 112 -4.72 -3.05 -9.84
CA VAL A 112 -3.43 -3.04 -10.54
C VAL A 112 -2.98 -1.60 -10.69
N ARG A 113 -1.75 -1.30 -10.27
CA ARG A 113 -1.19 0.06 -10.31
C ARG A 113 0.10 0.10 -11.12
N GLU A 114 0.39 1.24 -11.72
CA GLU A 114 1.69 1.47 -12.33
C GLU A 114 2.80 1.25 -11.29
N PHE A 115 3.87 0.60 -11.72
CA PHE A 115 4.95 0.26 -10.83
C PHE A 115 5.87 1.46 -10.59
N ILE A 116 6.05 1.83 -9.31
CA ILE A 116 6.98 2.89 -8.91
C ILE A 116 8.34 2.27 -8.60
N TYR A 117 9.38 2.73 -9.31
CA TYR A 117 10.76 2.37 -9.00
C TYR A 117 11.26 3.20 -7.80
N LEU A 118 11.15 2.64 -6.60
CA LEU A 118 11.53 3.31 -5.36
C LEU A 118 13.02 3.66 -5.29
N SER A 119 13.34 4.77 -4.62
CA SER A 119 14.70 5.05 -4.15
C SER A 119 14.99 4.19 -2.91
N TYR A 120 15.46 2.96 -3.14
CA TYR A 120 15.74 1.97 -2.09
C TYR A 120 17.23 1.85 -1.77
N ARG A 121 17.54 1.33 -0.57
CA ARG A 121 18.92 1.04 -0.14
C ARG A 121 19.19 -0.44 0.08
N PHE A 122 18.17 -1.19 0.48
CA PHE A 122 18.24 -2.63 0.70
C PHE A 122 16.89 -3.28 0.40
N ARG A 123 16.85 -4.61 0.41
CA ARG A 123 15.60 -5.37 0.32
C ARG A 123 15.35 -6.14 1.61
N ALA A 124 14.08 -6.27 1.97
CA ALA A 124 13.61 -7.03 3.12
C ALA A 124 12.37 -7.86 2.74
N PHE A 125 11.91 -8.72 3.63
CA PHE A 125 10.78 -9.63 3.43
C PHE A 125 10.98 -10.54 2.21
N GLY A 126 9.95 -10.91 1.45
CA GLY A 126 10.09 -11.61 0.17
C GLY A 126 10.57 -10.72 -0.97
N GLY A 127 11.72 -10.05 -0.81
CA GLY A 127 12.37 -9.24 -1.86
C GLY A 127 11.91 -7.78 -2.00
N LEU A 128 11.10 -7.27 -1.07
CA LEU A 128 10.57 -5.90 -1.08
C LEU A 128 11.69 -4.84 -1.03
N PRO A 129 11.79 -3.90 -1.98
CA PRO A 129 12.68 -2.75 -1.86
C PRO A 129 12.27 -1.84 -0.71
N ILE A 130 13.17 -1.60 0.24
CA ILE A 130 12.93 -0.67 1.35
C ILE A 130 13.46 0.71 0.96
N GLY A 131 12.52 1.62 0.70
CA GLY A 131 12.77 2.98 0.22
C GLY A 131 12.44 4.07 1.21
N CYS A 132 12.54 5.31 0.73
CA CYS A 132 12.14 6.49 1.49
C CYS A 132 10.61 6.59 1.46
N GLU A 133 9.98 6.20 2.56
CA GLU A 133 8.52 6.15 2.71
C GLU A 133 8.09 6.86 4.00
N ARG A 134 6.93 7.51 3.95
CA ARG A 134 6.39 8.34 5.03
C ARG A 134 4.92 8.05 5.24
N ARG A 135 4.48 8.17 6.49
CA ARG A 135 3.08 8.07 6.90
C ARG A 135 2.67 9.36 7.57
N TYR A 136 1.67 10.03 7.01
CA TYR A 136 1.10 11.25 7.53
C TYR A 136 -0.27 10.95 8.11
N PHE A 137 -0.52 11.41 9.33
CA PHE A 137 -1.83 11.35 9.95
C PHE A 137 -2.49 12.70 9.81
N ILE A 138 -3.70 12.70 9.27
CA ILE A 138 -4.54 13.88 9.11
C ILE A 138 -5.78 13.77 9.97
N ARG A 139 -6.31 14.90 10.41
CA ARG A 139 -7.61 15.03 11.07
C ARG A 139 -8.31 16.28 10.54
N ASP A 140 -9.47 16.07 9.93
CA ASP A 140 -10.37 17.14 9.48
C ASP A 140 -9.66 18.18 8.60
N GLY A 141 -8.83 17.72 7.67
CA GLY A 141 -8.11 18.55 6.71
C GLY A 141 -6.68 18.93 7.13
N GLU A 142 -6.29 18.73 8.38
CA GLU A 142 -4.99 19.17 8.90
C GLU A 142 -4.06 17.99 9.23
N VAL A 143 -2.76 18.13 8.94
CA VAL A 143 -1.76 17.14 9.37
C VAL A 143 -1.48 17.29 10.87
N ILE A 144 -1.71 16.22 11.63
CA ILE A 144 -1.49 16.19 13.08
C ILE A 144 -0.11 15.63 13.45
N CYS A 145 0.39 14.65 12.70
CA CYS A 145 1.75 14.10 12.85
C CYS A 145 2.18 13.34 11.60
N HIS A 146 3.48 13.09 11.49
CA HIS A 146 4.07 12.28 10.44
C HIS A 146 5.20 11.42 11.00
N HIS A 147 5.39 10.26 10.40
CA HIS A 147 6.30 9.23 10.87
C HIS A 147 6.95 8.48 9.69
N PRO A 148 8.13 7.87 9.89
CA PRO A 148 8.65 6.91 8.94
C PRO A 148 7.69 5.71 8.80
N TYR A 149 7.53 5.21 7.58
CA TYR A 149 6.70 4.03 7.34
C TYR A 149 7.34 2.74 7.86
N TRP A 150 8.65 2.62 7.69
CA TRP A 150 9.43 1.44 8.11
C TRP A 150 10.15 1.68 9.43
N VAL A 151 9.73 0.95 10.47
CA VAL A 151 10.50 0.87 11.72
C VAL A 151 11.42 -0.34 11.74
N LYS A 152 12.52 -0.22 12.48
CA LYS A 152 13.56 -1.25 12.58
C LYS A 152 12.98 -2.61 12.99
N GLU A 153 12.03 -2.61 13.92
CA GLU A 153 11.43 -3.81 14.51
C GLU A 153 10.54 -4.56 13.52
N ALA A 154 10.01 -3.86 12.51
CA ALA A 154 9.17 -4.44 11.47
C ALA A 154 10.00 -5.14 10.38
N ILE A 155 11.28 -4.79 10.19
CA ILE A 155 12.12 -5.36 9.14
C ILE A 155 12.45 -6.83 9.42
N LYS A 156 12.26 -7.69 8.41
CA LYS A 156 12.59 -9.12 8.44
C LYS A 156 13.34 -9.51 7.15
N PHE A 157 14.21 -10.51 7.20
CA PHE A 157 15.04 -10.95 6.06
C PHE A 157 14.84 -12.45 5.78
N TYR A 158 13.67 -12.83 5.28
CA TYR A 158 13.40 -14.20 4.82
C TYR A 158 13.39 -14.24 3.30
N GLN A 159 13.72 -15.38 2.68
CA GLN A 159 13.62 -15.57 1.21
C GLN A 159 14.35 -14.50 0.37
N GLN A 160 15.44 -13.93 0.90
CA GLN A 160 16.25 -12.94 0.20
C GLN A 160 17.31 -13.61 -0.68
N SER A 161 17.54 -13.06 -1.88
CA SER A 161 18.61 -13.52 -2.78
C SER A 161 20.00 -13.03 -2.37
N LYS A 162 20.08 -12.04 -1.48
CA LYS A 162 21.32 -11.50 -0.91
C LYS A 162 21.20 -11.49 0.61
N ASN A 163 22.32 -11.70 1.30
CA ASN A 163 22.40 -11.68 2.77
C ASN A 163 22.39 -10.23 3.32
N TRP A 164 21.30 -9.51 3.07
CA TRP A 164 21.11 -8.11 3.47
C TRP A 164 21.22 -7.90 4.98
N GLU A 165 20.87 -8.90 5.77
CA GLU A 165 20.97 -8.90 7.23
C GLU A 165 22.40 -8.72 7.74
N ASN A 166 23.40 -9.10 6.94
CA ASN A 166 24.83 -8.96 7.25
C ASN A 166 25.43 -7.62 6.76
N LEU A 167 24.64 -6.81 6.05
CA LEU A 167 25.02 -5.48 5.57
C LEU A 167 24.57 -4.40 6.58
N PRO A 168 25.08 -3.16 6.50
CA PRO A 168 24.74 -2.07 7.44
C PRO A 168 23.32 -1.49 7.21
N TRP A 169 22.31 -2.35 7.04
CA TRP A 169 20.94 -1.96 6.72
C TRP A 169 20.29 -1.07 7.78
N GLN A 170 20.68 -1.18 9.05
CA GLN A 170 20.16 -0.31 10.11
C GLN A 170 20.59 1.14 9.94
N MET A 171 21.82 1.37 9.45
CA MET A 171 22.32 2.71 9.13
C MET A 171 21.56 3.27 7.93
N TRP A 172 21.40 2.47 6.87
CA TRP A 172 20.61 2.87 5.70
C TRP A 172 19.15 3.14 6.04
N LEU A 173 18.53 2.36 6.92
CA LEU A 173 17.17 2.60 7.38
C LEU A 173 17.07 3.92 8.14
N LYS A 174 18.05 4.24 9.00
CA LYS A 174 18.10 5.53 9.71
C LYS A 174 18.19 6.70 8.73
N GLU A 175 19.01 6.58 7.69
CA GLU A 175 19.10 7.58 6.62
C GLU A 175 17.77 7.72 5.89
N LEU A 176 17.16 6.61 5.46
CA LEU A 176 15.85 6.60 4.79
C LEU A 176 14.73 7.20 5.66
N ASN A 177 14.81 7.02 6.98
CA ASN A 177 13.84 7.55 7.94
C ASN A 177 14.09 9.01 8.35
N THR A 178 15.19 9.61 7.92
CA THR A 178 15.47 11.02 8.18
C THR A 178 14.71 11.86 7.16
N GLU A 179 13.77 12.67 7.63
CA GLU A 179 12.96 13.56 6.80
C GLU A 179 13.51 14.99 6.86
N SER A 180 13.66 15.62 5.70
CA SER A 180 14.08 17.02 5.58
C SER A 180 12.88 17.98 5.71
N GLU A 181 13.12 19.24 6.08
CA GLU A 181 12.06 20.26 6.14
C GLU A 181 11.33 20.46 4.80
N ILE A 182 12.05 20.29 3.68
CA ILE A 182 11.47 20.38 2.35
C ILE A 182 10.49 19.23 2.11
N GLU A 183 10.85 18.02 2.51
CA GLU A 183 9.96 16.85 2.43
C GLU A 183 8.72 17.04 3.30
N VAL A 184 8.90 17.53 4.54
CA VAL A 184 7.77 17.85 5.44
C VAL A 184 6.79 18.82 4.78
N ARG A 185 7.28 19.93 4.21
CA ARG A 185 6.42 20.92 3.54
C ARG A 185 5.67 20.33 2.35
N ILE A 186 6.35 19.56 1.50
CA ILE A 186 5.75 18.94 0.31
C ILE A 186 4.65 17.96 0.72
N LEU A 187 4.97 17.03 1.62
CA LEU A 187 4.06 15.96 2.01
C LEU A 187 2.91 16.48 2.88
N THR A 188 3.13 17.51 3.70
CA THR A 188 2.06 18.20 4.43
C THR A 188 1.05 18.80 3.46
N ASN A 189 1.50 19.59 2.48
CA ASN A 189 0.61 20.18 1.49
C ASN A 189 -0.22 19.12 0.74
N ILE A 190 0.41 18.01 0.33
CA ILE A 190 -0.30 16.93 -0.36
C ILE A 190 -1.32 16.26 0.58
N ALA A 191 -0.94 15.98 1.82
CA ALA A 191 -1.83 15.33 2.79
C ALA A 191 -3.03 16.22 3.17
N GLU A 192 -2.86 17.54 3.28
CA GLU A 192 -3.96 18.48 3.55
C GLU A 192 -4.91 18.64 2.35
N MET A 193 -4.39 18.58 1.11
CA MET A 193 -5.24 18.51 -0.09
C MET A 193 -6.12 17.25 -0.06
N VAL A 194 -5.55 16.11 0.34
CA VAL A 194 -6.31 14.87 0.55
C VAL A 194 -7.34 15.03 1.67
N GLY A 195 -6.96 15.61 2.81
CA GLY A 195 -7.85 15.83 3.94
C GLY A 195 -9.02 16.77 3.63
N SER A 196 -8.82 17.73 2.72
CA SER A 196 -9.88 18.60 2.23
C SER A 196 -10.95 17.85 1.43
N ALA A 197 -10.60 16.72 0.80
CA ALA A 197 -11.53 15.86 0.08
C ALA A 197 -12.17 14.78 0.96
N LEU A 198 -11.58 14.50 2.14
CA LEU A 198 -11.94 13.38 2.99
C LEU A 198 -12.04 13.82 4.47
N PRO A 199 -13.25 14.09 4.99
CA PRO A 199 -13.41 14.46 6.40
C PRO A 199 -13.02 13.30 7.34
N GLY A 200 -12.71 13.63 8.59
CA GLY A 200 -12.33 12.67 9.62
C GLY A 200 -10.82 12.45 9.73
N SER A 201 -10.44 11.33 10.33
CA SER A 201 -9.04 11.00 10.63
C SER A 201 -8.49 9.90 9.73
N TRP A 202 -7.41 10.20 8.99
CA TRP A 202 -6.81 9.28 8.02
C TRP A 202 -5.30 9.14 8.22
N SER A 203 -4.78 8.01 7.76
CA SER A 203 -3.37 7.76 7.52
C SER A 203 -3.13 7.78 6.02
N VAL A 204 -2.15 8.55 5.57
CA VAL A 204 -1.76 8.69 4.16
C VAL A 204 -0.30 8.28 4.01
N ASP A 205 -0.05 7.30 3.15
CA ASP A 205 1.27 6.75 2.92
C ASP A 205 1.86 7.26 1.61
N PHE A 206 3.11 7.72 1.69
CA PHE A 206 3.88 8.25 0.58
C PHE A 206 5.15 7.46 0.34
N ALA A 207 5.56 7.34 -0.92
CA ALA A 207 6.83 6.76 -1.31
C ALA A 207 7.58 7.64 -2.31
N LYS A 208 8.91 7.69 -2.17
CA LYS A 208 9.79 8.43 -3.07
C LYS A 208 10.37 7.50 -4.13
N ASP A 209 10.20 7.87 -5.39
CA ASP A 209 10.84 7.16 -6.50
C ASP A 209 12.34 7.50 -6.61
N ARG A 210 13.04 6.76 -7.47
CA ARG A 210 14.48 6.90 -7.74
C ARG A 210 14.87 8.27 -8.30
N ASP A 211 13.93 8.98 -8.90
CA ASP A 211 14.12 10.29 -9.50
C ASP A 211 13.78 11.42 -8.50
N GLY A 212 13.34 11.06 -7.29
CA GLY A 212 13.09 11.96 -6.17
C GLY A 212 11.65 12.47 -6.07
N LYS A 213 10.74 12.00 -6.93
CA LYS A 213 9.33 12.36 -6.92
C LYS A 213 8.57 11.55 -5.87
N TRP A 214 7.69 12.24 -5.13
CA TRP A 214 6.82 11.66 -4.12
C TRP A 214 5.50 11.19 -4.73
N TRP A 215 5.01 10.05 -4.28
CA TRP A 215 3.76 9.43 -4.72
C TRP A 215 2.90 9.05 -3.52
N LEU A 216 1.61 9.32 -3.58
CA LEU A 216 0.63 8.76 -2.63
C LEU A 216 0.37 7.30 -3.02
N ILE A 217 0.77 6.38 -2.15
CA ILE A 217 0.75 4.94 -2.42
C ILE A 217 -0.35 4.19 -1.66
N ASP A 218 -0.81 4.70 -0.51
CA ASP A 218 -1.87 4.05 0.25
C ASP A 218 -2.59 5.00 1.20
N MET A 219 -3.81 4.64 1.59
CA MET A 219 -4.60 5.34 2.59
C MET A 219 -5.49 4.39 3.38
N ALA A 220 -5.70 4.71 4.64
CA ALA A 220 -6.66 4.03 5.52
C ALA A 220 -7.13 4.98 6.61
N LEU A 221 -8.18 4.59 7.35
CA LEU A 221 -8.56 5.27 8.58
C LEU A 221 -7.37 5.28 9.57
N ALA A 222 -7.20 6.40 10.27
CA ALA A 222 -6.08 6.58 11.20
C ALA A 222 -6.07 5.51 12.32
N GLU A 223 -7.24 5.11 12.81
CA GLU A 223 -7.41 4.12 13.88
C GLU A 223 -7.05 2.69 13.46
N GLN A 224 -7.13 2.40 12.16
CA GLN A 224 -6.81 1.10 11.57
C GLN A 224 -5.33 1.01 11.13
N SER A 225 -4.61 2.12 11.23
CA SER A 225 -3.23 2.23 10.79
C SER A 225 -2.25 2.08 11.94
N TRP A 226 -1.13 1.40 11.68
CA TRP A 226 -0.03 1.38 12.63
C TRP A 226 0.49 2.82 12.86
N HIS A 227 0.44 3.25 14.12
CA HIS A 227 0.86 4.57 14.58
C HIS A 227 1.87 4.39 15.72
N PRO A 228 3.14 4.84 15.56
CA PRO A 228 4.10 4.78 16.64
C PRO A 228 3.65 5.64 17.84
N PRO A 229 4.11 5.35 19.06
CA PRO A 229 3.80 6.20 20.20
C PRO A 229 4.16 7.67 19.93
N CYS A 230 3.17 8.56 20.03
CA CYS A 230 3.35 10.00 19.99
C CYS A 230 2.17 10.68 20.69
N LYS A 231 2.28 12.00 20.95
CA LYS A 231 1.22 12.78 21.62
C LYS A 231 -0.12 12.81 20.87
N ASN A 232 -0.12 12.51 19.58
CA ASN A 232 -1.28 12.58 18.69
C ASN A 232 -1.86 11.19 18.36
N LYS A 233 -1.29 10.12 18.92
CA LYS A 233 -1.83 8.77 18.77
C LYS A 233 -3.19 8.72 19.45
N LEU A 234 -4.21 8.32 18.68
CA LEU A 234 -5.54 8.05 19.23
C LEU A 234 -5.38 7.04 20.37
N SER A 235 -5.84 7.39 21.57
CA SER A 235 -5.87 6.46 22.69
C SER A 235 -6.75 5.26 22.32
N ASP A 236 -6.39 4.07 22.82
CA ASP A 236 -7.22 2.88 22.61
C ASP A 236 -8.65 3.07 23.19
N ASP A 237 -8.82 4.02 24.12
CA ASP A 237 -10.10 4.40 24.74
C ASP A 237 -11.09 5.12 23.79
N LEU A 238 -10.64 5.57 22.61
CA LEU A 238 -11.51 6.17 21.59
C LEU A 238 -11.90 5.18 20.48
N LYS A 239 -11.43 3.93 20.54
CA LYS A 239 -11.72 2.88 19.55
C LYS A 239 -13.10 2.21 19.73
N GLY A 240 -13.95 2.76 20.57
CA GLY A 240 -15.29 2.24 20.82
C GLY A 240 -16.22 3.32 21.35
N ASN A 241 -17.00 3.90 20.45
CA ASN A 241 -18.38 4.36 20.66
C ASN A 241 -19.10 4.35 19.31
#